data_AF-A0A9E0D942-F1
#
_entry.id   AF-A0A9E0D942-F1
#
_cell.length_a   1.000
_cell.length_b   1.000
_cell.length_c   1.000
_cell.angle_alpha   90.00
_cell.angle_beta   90.00
_cell.angle_gamma   90.00
#
_symmetry.space_group_name_H-M   'P 1'
#
loop_
_entity.id
_entity.type
_entity.pdbx_description
1 polymer ?
#
loop_
_entity_poly.entity_id
_entity_poly.type
_entity_poly.pdbx_seq_one_letter_code
_entity_poly.pdbx_strand_id
1 'polypeptide(L)'
;MTQSESELLQEIDQAMPQTDWPRYNELIRKCQNETLTPDEQAEMIAISDQLEEANARRIAKLVTLAQMRGVSLKTVMHDLGIHPPSPIFD
;
A
#
# COMPACT_ATOMS: atom_id res chain seq x y z
N MET A 1 16.49 21.32 -5.21
CA MET A 1 15.89 21.59 -3.88
C MET A 1 15.88 20.26 -3.14
N THR A 2 16.40 20.20 -1.92
CA THR A 2 16.40 18.97 -1.11
C THR A 2 15.00 18.78 -0.52
N GLN A 3 14.37 17.63 -0.73
CA GLN A 3 13.10 17.29 -0.08
C GLN A 3 13.31 17.26 1.44
N SER A 4 12.42 17.90 2.20
CA SER A 4 12.48 17.88 3.66
C SER A 4 11.89 16.59 4.21
N GLU A 5 12.31 16.20 5.42
CA GLU A 5 11.77 15.02 6.09
C GLU A 5 10.26 15.16 6.36
N SER A 6 9.79 16.37 6.69
CA SER A 6 8.37 16.63 6.95
C SER A 6 7.50 16.46 5.70
N GLU A 7 7.96 16.93 4.53
CA GLU A 7 7.27 16.72 3.25
C GLU A 7 7.21 15.22 2.91
N LEU A 8 8.32 14.50 3.13
CA LEU A 8 8.40 13.07 2.87
C LEU A 8 7.45 12.26 3.75
N LEU A 9 7.31 12.62 5.03
CA LEU A 9 6.35 12.01 5.95
C LEU A 9 4.91 12.24 5.50
N GLN A 10 4.54 13.48 5.15
CA GLN A 10 3.20 13.77 4.64
C GLN A 10 2.89 12.96 3.38
N GLU A 11 3.86 12.84 2.49
CA GLU A 11 3.74 12.05 1.28
C GLU A 11 3.63 10.53 1.52
N ILE A 12 4.25 10.00 2.57
CA ILE A 12 4.12 8.59 2.99
C ILE A 12 2.73 8.31 3.56
N ASP A 13 2.16 9.25 4.30
CA ASP A 13 0.83 9.14 4.89
C ASP A 13 -0.27 9.22 3.81
N GLN A 14 -0.05 10.03 2.78
CA GLN A 14 -0.98 10.21 1.66
C GLN A 14 -0.78 9.21 0.51
N ALA A 15 0.22 8.34 0.57
CA ALA A 15 0.60 7.49 -0.56
C ALA A 15 -0.45 6.44 -0.93
N MET A 16 -1.35 6.07 -0.02
CA MET A 16 -2.38 5.07 -0.27
C MET A 16 -3.59 5.71 -0.98
N PRO A 17 -4.11 5.12 -2.07
CA PRO A 17 -5.30 5.64 -2.72
C PRO A 17 -6.48 5.56 -1.75
N GLN A 18 -7.43 6.49 -1.88
CA GLN A 18 -8.76 6.36 -1.27
C GLN A 18 -9.54 5.25 -2.01
N THR A 19 -9.02 4.03 -1.91
CA THR A 19 -9.64 2.83 -2.46
C THR A 19 -10.93 2.58 -1.70
N ASP A 20 -11.99 2.24 -2.43
CA ASP A 20 -13.21 1.71 -1.84
C ASP A 20 -12.92 0.29 -1.30
N TRP A 21 -12.31 0.24 -0.11
CA TRP A 21 -12.00 -1.01 0.59
C TRP A 21 -13.21 -1.94 0.74
N PRO A 22 -14.43 -1.45 1.03
CA PRO A 22 -15.64 -2.26 0.94
C PRO A 22 -15.81 -2.97 -0.41
N ARG A 23 -15.68 -2.24 -1.53
CA ARG A 23 -15.81 -2.84 -2.86
C ARG A 23 -14.70 -3.86 -3.14
N TYR A 24 -13.45 -3.52 -2.84
CA TYR A 24 -12.32 -4.44 -3.03
C TYR A 24 -12.49 -5.74 -2.22
N ASN A 25 -12.91 -5.63 -0.96
CA ASN A 25 -13.18 -6.80 -0.10
C ASN A 25 -14.36 -7.64 -0.62
N GLU A 26 -15.38 -7.00 -1.20
CA GLU A 26 -16.48 -7.72 -1.85
C GLU A 26 -15.97 -8.55 -3.03
N LEU A 27 -15.12 -7.97 -3.88
CA LEU A 27 -14.51 -8.65 -5.03
C LEU A 27 -13.64 -9.83 -4.61
N ILE A 28 -12.82 -9.67 -3.56
CA ILE A 28 -12.03 -10.76 -2.97
C ILE A 28 -12.95 -11.91 -2.54
N ARG A 29 -14.04 -11.60 -1.80
CA ARG A 29 -14.99 -12.62 -1.36
C ARG A 29 -15.68 -13.32 -2.54
N LYS A 30 -16.03 -12.57 -3.60
CA LYS A 30 -16.61 -13.17 -4.81
C LYS A 30 -15.61 -14.09 -5.52
N CYS A 31 -14.33 -13.72 -5.56
CA CYS A 31 -13.24 -14.54 -6.08
C CYS A 31 -13.10 -15.84 -5.29
N GLN A 32 -13.08 -15.76 -3.96
CA GLN A 32 -13.00 -16.94 -3.06
C GLN A 32 -14.20 -17.88 -3.22
N ASN A 33 -15.38 -17.33 -3.50
CA ASN A 33 -16.60 -18.10 -3.72
C ASN A 33 -16.81 -18.54 -5.18
N GLU A 34 -15.87 -18.27 -6.08
CA GLU A 34 -15.96 -18.58 -7.52
C GLU A 34 -17.20 -17.95 -8.21
N THR A 35 -17.67 -16.81 -7.69
CA THR A 35 -18.84 -16.06 -8.20
C THR A 35 -18.47 -14.78 -8.94
N LEU A 36 -17.17 -14.52 -9.11
CA LEU A 36 -16.65 -13.31 -9.73
C LEU A 36 -16.95 -13.31 -11.24
N THR A 37 -17.63 -12.28 -11.72
CA THR A 37 -17.86 -12.11 -13.16
C THR A 37 -16.62 -11.57 -13.87
N PRO A 38 -16.51 -11.70 -15.21
CA PRO A 38 -15.38 -11.14 -15.96
C PRO A 38 -15.19 -9.63 -15.77
N ASP A 39 -16.29 -8.86 -15.70
CA ASP A 39 -16.23 -7.42 -15.48
C ASP A 39 -15.72 -7.09 -14.06
N GLU A 40 -16.17 -7.85 -13.06
CA GLU A 40 -15.71 -7.72 -11.68
C GLU A 40 -14.25 -8.17 -11.51
N GLN A 41 -13.79 -9.14 -12.30
CA GLN A 41 -12.39 -9.53 -12.34
C GLN A 41 -11.52 -8.41 -12.91
N ALA A 42 -11.95 -7.76 -13.99
CA ALA A 42 -11.26 -6.60 -14.54
C ALA A 42 -11.21 -5.43 -13.53
N GLU A 43 -12.30 -5.20 -12.80
CA GLU A 43 -12.36 -4.22 -11.72
C GLU A 43 -11.37 -4.56 -10.58
N MET A 44 -11.35 -5.83 -10.14
CA MET A 44 -10.45 -6.29 -9.09
C MET A 44 -8.98 -6.09 -9.48
N ILE A 45 -8.62 -6.45 -10.72
CA ILE A 45 -7.27 -6.24 -11.26
C ILE A 45 -6.91 -4.75 -11.25
N ALA A 46 -7.80 -3.88 -11.74
CA ALA A 46 -7.54 -2.45 -11.80
C ALA A 46 -7.34 -1.83 -10.39
N ILE A 47 -8.07 -2.31 -9.38
CA ILE A 47 -7.86 -1.88 -7.99
C ILE A 47 -6.53 -2.40 -7.45
N SER A 48 -6.20 -3.67 -7.69
CA SER A 48 -4.93 -4.27 -7.26
C SER A 48 -3.72 -3.53 -7.86
N ASP A 49 -3.75 -3.23 -9.16
CA ASP A 49 -2.69 -2.49 -9.85
C ASP A 49 -2.44 -1.11 -9.21
N GLN A 50 -3.52 -0.39 -8.87
CA GLN A 50 -3.43 0.91 -8.21
C GLN A 50 -2.82 0.80 -6.81
N LEU A 51 -3.20 -0.22 -6.05
CA LEU A 51 -2.66 -0.48 -4.71
C LEU A 51 -1.18 -0.85 -4.76
N GLU A 52 -0.77 -1.70 -5.70
CA GLU A 52 0.62 -2.11 -5.88
C GLU A 52 1.50 -0.92 -6.27
N GLU A 53 1.06 -0.11 -7.23
CA GLU A 53 1.81 1.06 -7.68
C GLU A 53 1.95 2.10 -6.56
N ALA A 54 0.86 2.36 -5.81
CA ALA A 54 0.88 3.22 -4.64
C ALA A 54 1.83 2.71 -3.55
N ASN A 55 1.80 1.41 -3.25
CA ASN A 55 2.67 0.79 -2.27
C ASN A 55 4.14 0.84 -2.70
N ALA A 56 4.45 0.61 -3.98
CA ALA A 56 5.79 0.73 -4.52
C ALA A 56 6.36 2.15 -4.35
N ARG A 57 5.55 3.17 -4.67
CA ARG A 57 5.93 4.58 -4.42
C ARG A 57 6.15 4.85 -2.92
N ARG A 58 5.28 4.33 -2.05
CA ARG A 58 5.40 4.48 -0.60
C ARG A 58 6.69 3.86 -0.07
N ILE A 59 7.05 2.67 -0.53
CA ILE A 59 8.30 1.99 -0.15
C ILE A 59 9.52 2.80 -0.58
N ALA A 60 9.54 3.36 -1.80
CA ALA A 60 10.64 4.20 -2.26
C ALA A 60 10.85 5.44 -1.36
N LYS A 61 9.75 6.05 -0.89
CA LYS A 61 9.79 7.18 0.06
C LYS A 61 10.30 6.75 1.44
N LEU A 62 9.85 5.60 1.95
CA LEU A 62 10.34 5.04 3.22
C LEU A 62 11.84 4.73 3.16
N VAL A 63 12.35 4.25 2.03
CA VAL A 63 13.80 4.04 1.82
C VAL A 63 14.54 5.37 1.86
N THR A 64 14.01 6.40 1.22
CA THR A 64 14.59 7.75 1.27
C THR A 64 14.64 8.28 2.71
N LEU A 65 13.57 8.09 3.48
CA LEU A 65 13.51 8.47 4.89
C LEU A 65 14.54 7.70 5.74
N ALA A 66 14.70 6.41 5.48
CA ALA A 66 15.69 5.58 6.16
C ALA A 66 17.12 6.08 5.90
N GLN A 67 17.42 6.48 4.67
CA GLN A 67 18.71 7.08 4.31
C GLN A 67 18.93 8.42 5.02
N MET A 68 17.92 9.29 5.08
CA MET A 68 18.01 10.58 5.78
C MET A 68 18.25 10.41 7.28
N ARG A 69 17.62 9.40 7.89
CA ARG A 69 17.76 9.09 9.32
C ARG A 69 19.00 8.24 9.66
N GLY A 70 19.69 7.68 8.67
CA GLY A 70 20.82 6.77 8.88
C GLY A 70 20.44 5.44 9.57
N VAL A 71 19.19 4.98 9.39
CA VAL A 71 18.68 3.72 9.97
C VAL A 71 18.20 2.76 8.89
N SER A 72 17.84 1.53 9.26
CA SER A 72 17.28 0.57 8.32
C SER A 72 15.84 0.90 7.93
N LEU A 73 15.39 0.47 6.75
CA LEU A 73 13.98 0.55 6.35
C LEU A 73 13.05 -0.11 7.39
N LYS A 74 13.46 -1.25 7.95
CA LYS A 74 12.71 -1.96 8.99
C LYS A 74 12.51 -1.10 10.24
N THR A 75 13.53 -0.34 10.64
CA THR A 75 13.45 0.60 11.77
C THR A 75 12.44 1.70 11.48
N VAL A 76 12.52 2.33 10.29
CA VAL A 76 11.55 3.37 9.89
C VAL A 76 10.11 2.83 9.88
N MET A 77 9.88 1.67 9.27
CA MET A 77 8.55 1.06 9.23
C MET A 77 8.02 0.78 10.63
N HIS A 78 8.86 0.24 11.52
CA HIS A 78 8.50 0.04 12.93
C HIS A 78 8.12 1.36 13.63
N ASP A 79 8.95 2.39 13.49
CA ASP A 79 8.73 3.68 14.18
C ASP A 79 7.49 4.42 13.68
N LEU A 80 7.09 4.18 12.43
CA LEU A 80 5.86 4.72 11.84
C LEU A 80 4.64 3.81 12.03
N GLY A 81 4.76 2.68 12.75
CA GLY A 81 3.66 1.73 12.94
C GLY A 81 3.19 1.05 11.65
N ILE A 82 4.06 1.00 10.63
CA ILE A 82 3.79 0.34 9.35
C ILE A 82 4.19 -1.12 9.48
N HIS A 83 3.18 -1.98 9.55
CA HIS A 83 3.38 -3.42 9.56
C HIS A 83 3.16 -4.00 8.17
N PRO A 84 3.96 -4.99 7.74
CA PRO A 84 3.59 -5.78 6.58
C PRO A 84 2.21 -6.39 6.83
N PRO A 85 1.36 -6.53 5.80
CA PRO A 85 0.07 -7.18 5.96
C PRO A 85 0.30 -8.55 6.61
N SER A 86 -0.47 -8.86 7.66
CA SER A 86 -0.47 -10.22 8.21
C SER A 86 -0.80 -11.17 7.07
N PRO A 87 0.03 -12.20 6.82
CA PRO A 87 -0.33 -13.20 5.83
C PRO A 87 -1.68 -13.79 6.26
N ILE A 88 -2.67 -13.68 5.37
CA ILE A 88 -3.96 -14.34 5.54
C ILE A 88 -3.68 -15.83 5.33
N PHE A 89 -3.32 -16.51 6.41
CA PHE A 89 -3.42 -17.96 6.49
C PHE A 89 -4.79 -18.24 7.09
N ASP A 90 -5.79 -18.43 6.22
CA ASP A 90 -7.01 -19.15 6.59
C ASP A 90 -6.73 -20.66 6.54
#